data_AF-A0A8S3JNI8-F1
#
_entry.id   AF-A0A8S3JNI8-F1
#
_cell.length_a   1.000
_cell.length_b   1.000
_cell.length_c   1.000
_cell.angle_alpha   90.00
_cell.angle_beta   90.00
_cell.angle_gamma   90.00
#
_symmetry.space_group_name_H-M   'P 1'
#
loop_
_entity.id
_entity.type
_entity.pdbx_description
1 polymer ?
#
loop_
_entity_poly.entity_id
_entity_poly.type
_entity_poly.pdbx_seq_one_letter_code
_entity_poly.pdbx_strand_id
1 'polypeptide(L)' 'MFLNQTTYSTDTSPRSVAIVDVNSDNKPDIIVSNWNSKTVGVLLNKGNGTFLTQTTYTTGTNPGSVAVVDVNSD' A
#
# COMPACT_ATOMS: atom_id res chain seq x y z
N MET A 1 21.44 13.44 5.62
CA MET A 1 20.61 14.33 4.81
C MET A 1 19.49 13.49 4.22
N PHE A 2 18.22 13.83 4.43
CA PHE A 2 17.11 13.12 3.78
C PHE A 2 17.00 13.59 2.33
N LEU A 3 16.69 12.66 1.42
CA LEU A 3 16.41 12.97 0.03
C LEU A 3 15.12 13.81 -0.08
N ASN A 4 14.93 14.49 -1.21
CA ASN A 4 13.65 15.13 -1.50
C ASN A 4 12.53 14.07 -1.47
N GLN A 5 11.42 14.40 -0.81
CA GLN A 5 10.29 13.49 -0.77
C GLN A 5 9.62 13.40 -2.14
N THR A 6 9.13 12.21 -2.47
CA THR A 6 8.21 11.99 -3.58
C THR A 6 6.83 11.70 -3.02
N THR A 7 5.81 12.36 -3.53
CA THR A 7 4.42 12.15 -3.11
C THR A 7 3.74 11.13 -4.02
N TYR A 8 3.05 10.16 -3.43
CA TYR A 8 2.21 9.21 -4.14
C TYR A 8 0.75 9.44 -3.75
N SER A 9 -0.09 9.74 -4.73
CA SER A 9 -1.53 9.87 -4.49
C SER A 9 -2.11 8.54 -4.05
N THR A 10 -2.97 8.62 -3.04
CA THR A 10 -3.85 7.54 -2.60
C THR A 10 -5.29 7.99 -2.75
N ASP A 11 -6.22 7.10 -2.44
CA ASP A 11 -7.64 7.40 -2.42
C ASP A 11 -8.02 8.26 -1.19
N THR A 12 -9.32 8.47 -0.94
CA THR A 12 -9.77 9.46 0.04
C THR A 12 -9.63 9.02 1.51
N SER A 13 -9.10 9.92 2.33
CA SER A 13 -8.88 9.73 3.78
C SER A 13 -8.09 8.46 4.11
N PRO A 14 -6.82 8.34 3.67
CA PRO A 14 -5.97 7.23 4.07
C PRO A 14 -5.77 7.26 5.60
N ARG A 15 -5.85 6.10 6.27
CA ARG A 15 -5.75 5.98 7.74
C ARG A 15 -4.60 5.13 8.25
N SER A 16 -4.18 4.13 7.47
CA SER A 16 -3.16 3.17 7.87
C SER A 16 -2.34 2.75 6.66
N VAL A 17 -1.09 2.40 6.93
CA VAL A 17 -0.11 1.91 5.95
C VAL A 17 0.57 0.68 6.51
N ALA A 18 0.82 -0.31 5.66
CA ALA A 18 1.67 -1.46 5.94
C ALA A 18 2.66 -1.67 4.78
N ILE A 19 3.79 -2.32 5.09
CA ILE A 19 4.86 -2.61 4.13
C ILE A 19 5.07 -4.12 4.09
N VAL A 20 5.01 -4.71 2.90
CA VAL A 20 5.28 -6.13 2.64
C VAL A 20 5.51 -6.30 1.14
N ASP A 21 6.30 -7.28 0.74
CA ASP A 21 6.39 -7.70 -0.66
C ASP A 21 5.15 -8.54 -0.99
N VAL A 22 4.22 -7.98 -1.78
CA VAL A 22 2.95 -8.67 -2.09
C VAL A 22 3.00 -9.46 -3.39
N ASN A 23 4.06 -9.32 -4.18
CA ASN A 23 4.16 -9.91 -5.52
C ASN A 23 5.39 -10.81 -5.69
N SER A 24 6.12 -11.07 -4.61
CA SER A 24 7.30 -11.94 -4.53
C SER A 24 8.43 -11.50 -5.46
N ASP A 25 8.62 -10.18 -5.62
CA ASP A 25 9.68 -9.61 -6.45
C ASP A 25 10.91 -9.12 -5.65
N ASN A 26 10.93 -9.42 -4.35
CA ASN A 26 11.92 -9.04 -3.34
C ASN A 26 12.00 -7.52 -3.11
N LYS A 27 10.95 -6.76 -3.41
CA LYS A 27 10.88 -5.32 -3.14
C LYS A 27 9.71 -5.02 -2.23
N PRO A 28 9.93 -4.31 -1.10
CA PRO A 28 8.83 -3.94 -0.23
C PRO A 28 7.83 -3.00 -0.93
N ASP A 29 6.57 -3.41 -0.98
CA ASP A 29 5.44 -2.64 -1.50
C ASP A 29 4.72 -1.88 -0.38
N ILE A 30 3.81 -0.98 -0.75
CA ILE A 30 2.98 -0.22 0.19
C ILE A 30 1.53 -0.67 0.07
N ILE A 31 0.90 -1.00 1.20
CA ILE A 31 -0.53 -1.21 1.32
C ILE A 31 -1.13 -0.06 2.14
N VAL A 32 -2.23 0.53 1.68
CA VAL A 32 -2.90 1.67 2.31
C VAL A 32 -4.38 1.38 2.53
N SER A 33 -4.91 1.65 3.72
CA SER A 33 -6.35 1.66 3.98
C SER A 33 -6.95 3.04 3.73
N ASN A 34 -7.88 3.14 2.77
CA ASN A 34 -8.55 4.38 2.42
C ASN A 34 -9.95 4.41 3.04
N TRP A 35 -10.09 5.11 4.17
CA TRP A 35 -11.27 5.03 5.03
C TRP A 35 -12.55 5.50 4.34
N ASN A 36 -12.51 6.65 3.66
CA ASN A 36 -13.72 7.21 3.04
C ASN A 36 -14.05 6.53 1.71
N SER A 37 -13.04 6.10 0.97
CA SER A 37 -13.25 5.39 -0.31
C SER A 37 -13.66 3.94 -0.15
N LYS A 38 -13.57 3.38 1.07
CA LYS A 38 -13.91 1.97 1.34
C LYS A 38 -13.05 1.01 0.51
N THR A 39 -11.78 1.37 0.34
CA THR A 39 -10.80 0.60 -0.42
C THR A 39 -9.55 0.36 0.42
N VAL A 40 -8.88 -0.76 0.15
CA VAL A 40 -7.45 -0.91 0.38
C VAL A 40 -6.78 -0.74 -0.97
N GLY A 41 -5.64 -0.08 -1.03
CA GLY A 41 -4.87 -0.06 -2.27
C GLY A 41 -3.40 -0.38 -2.08
N VAL A 42 -2.82 -0.89 -3.14
CA VAL A 42 -1.45 -1.41 -3.22
C VAL A 42 -0.66 -0.54 -4.18
N LEU A 43 0.51 -0.07 -3.74
CA LEU A 43 1.49 0.61 -4.57
C LEU A 43 2.71 -0.29 -4.70
N LEU A 44 2.91 -0.85 -5.88
CA LEU A 44 4.02 -1.76 -6.16
C LEU A 44 5.33 -1.00 -6.35
N ASN A 45 6.41 -1.50 -5.78
CA ASN A 45 7.73 -0.89 -5.84
C ASN A 45 8.44 -1.25 -7.15
N LYS A 46 8.96 -0.23 -7.85
CA LYS A 46 9.69 -0.44 -9.12
C LYS A 46 11.14 -0.90 -8.91
N GLY A 47 11.67 -0.84 -7.69
CA GLY A 47 13.04 -1.24 -7.35
C GLY A 47 14.09 -0.14 -7.53
N ASN A 48 13.66 1.06 -7.94
CA ASN A 48 14.51 2.24 -8.11
C ASN A 48 14.14 3.36 -7.13
N GLY A 49 13.50 3.01 -6.00
CA GLY A 49 13.03 3.97 -5.01
C GLY A 49 11.74 4.71 -5.41
N THR A 50 11.03 4.22 -6.43
CA THR A 50 9.72 4.76 -6.84
C THR A 50 8.63 3.69 -6.91
N PHE A 51 7.38 4.11 -6.80
CA PHE A 51 6.22 3.22 -6.82
C PHE A 51 5.35 3.40 -8.07
N LEU A 52 4.59 2.37 -8.41
CA LEU A 52 3.51 2.40 -9.40
C LEU A 52 2.28 3.14 -8.84
N THR A 53 1.36 3.50 -9.73
CA THR A 53 0.04 4.03 -9.34
C THR A 53 -0.71 2.99 -8.52
N GLN A 54 -1.45 3.47 -7.51
CA GLN A 54 -2.22 2.61 -6.62
C GLN A 54 -3.24 1.76 -7.40
N THR A 55 -3.23 0.45 -7.16
CA THR A 55 -4.33 -0.45 -7.52
C THR A 55 -5.24 -0.60 -6.30
N THR A 56 -6.56 -0.50 -6.46
CA THR A 56 -7.52 -0.48 -5.35
C THR A 56 -8.42 -1.71 -5.34
N TYR A 57 -8.77 -2.14 -4.13
CA TYR A 57 -9.64 -3.27 -3.83
C TYR A 57 -10.69 -2.83 -2.81
N THR A 58 -11.96 -3.15 -3.03
CA THR A 58 -13.06 -2.73 -2.17
C THR A 58 -13.10 -3.55 -0.88
N THR A 59 -13.35 -2.89 0.27
CA THR A 59 -13.45 -3.55 1.59
C THR A 59 -14.87 -3.57 2.15
N GLY A 60 -15.86 -3.06 1.40
CA GLY A 60 -17.25 -2.94 1.82
C GLY A 60 -17.53 -1.69 2.65
N THR A 61 -16.92 -1.58 3.85
CA THR A 61 -17.05 -0.37 4.69
C THR A 61 -15.71 0.05 5.31
N ASN A 62 -15.58 1.37 5.48
CA ASN A 62 -14.55 2.11 6.20
C ASN A 62 -13.38 1.31 6.80
N PRO A 63 -12.36 0.93 6.00
CA PRO A 63 -11.22 0.16 6.50
C PRO A 63 -10.35 1.05 7.39
N GLY A 64 -10.23 0.68 8.67
CA GLY A 64 -9.54 1.46 9.69
C GLY A 64 -8.03 1.19 9.81
N SER A 65 -7.62 -0.04 9.57
CA SER A 65 -6.23 -0.47 9.70
C SER A 65 -5.93 -1.63 8.73
N VAL A 66 -4.64 -1.78 8.40
CA VAL A 66 -4.09 -2.91 7.64
C VAL A 66 -2.96 -3.53 8.44
N ALA A 67 -2.97 -4.86 8.53
CA ALA A 67 -1.88 -5.67 9.05
C ALA A 67 -1.56 -6.76 8.03
N VAL A 68 -0.29 -7.11 7.89
CA VAL A 68 0.21 -8.01 6.85
C VAL A 68 1.07 -9.08 7.49
N VAL A 69 0.87 -10.31 7.06
CA VAL A 69 1.67 -11.47 7.42
C VAL A 69 1.52 -12.50 6.32
N ASP A 70 2.62 -13.14 5.96
CA ASP A 70 2.58 -14.34 5.15
C ASP A 70 2.09 -15.51 6.02
N VAL A 71 0.94 -16.07 5.67
CA VAL A 71 0.24 -17.12 6.45
C VAL A 71 0.49 -18.52 5.91
N ASN A 72 1.08 -18.65 4.73
CA ASN A 72 1.18 -19.90 3.98
C ASN A 72 2.60 -20.24 3.50
N SER A 73 3.56 -19.32 3.60
CA SER A 73 4.98 -19.55 3.29
C SER A 73 5.22 -20.07 1.88
N ASP A 74 4.47 -19.55 0.91
CA ASP A 74 4.63 -19.86 -0.51
C ASP A 74 5.62 -18.94 -1.25
#